data_AF-X0UWW8-F1
#
_entry.id   AF-X0UWW8-F1
#
_cell.length_a   1.000
_cell.length_b   1.000
_cell.length_c   1.000
_cell.angle_alpha   90.00
_cell.angle_beta   90.00
_cell.angle_gamma   90.00
#
_symmetry.space_group_name_H-M   'P 1'
#
loop_
_entity.id
_entity.type
_entity.pdbx_description
1 polymer ?
#
loop_
_entity_poly.entity_id
_entity_poly.type
_entity_poly.pdbx_seq_one_letter_code
_entity_poly.pdbx_strand_id
1 'polypeptide(L)'
;LEGPHEISGDINFEVDPCMIGYWIKGFCNVTSYEATTVTSYYYTHEFMPAQTDFDAMSAVPPMTIEAYRDAGSAFQYHSCCVNALSFEFAHGALIKSTVGVIGAGFAMAAKQTASYEPFSEFTWDQTSIDIAGAAVDEIQDMTITLTNNLEAVSTINGSKYPNRIQRSAKRTIEISGTILFISAAEANIFRAQTERRLVVTTQQNCNAIMFDIPSMRYNAFPVNAGGPGKIAVGFTASAKYNTGSGTAIQITTTVNSLASY
;
A
#
# COMPACT_ATOMS: atom_id res chain seq x y z
N LEU A 1 -23.83 -28.11 -13.26
CA LEU A 1 -24.25 -27.03 -12.34
C LEU A 1 -22.99 -26.28 -11.96
N GLU A 2 -22.92 -24.99 -12.28
CA GLU A 2 -21.78 -24.12 -11.98
C GLU A 2 -21.99 -23.47 -10.61
N GLY A 3 -20.96 -23.48 -9.77
CA GLY A 3 -20.97 -22.98 -8.39
C GLY A 3 -20.90 -21.45 -8.27
N PRO A 4 -20.68 -20.92 -7.05
CA PRO A 4 -20.48 -19.49 -6.84
C PRO A 4 -19.24 -19.00 -7.58
N HIS A 5 -19.28 -17.75 -8.05
CA HIS A 5 -18.18 -17.11 -8.75
C HIS A 5 -17.35 -16.30 -7.75
N GLU A 6 -16.04 -16.47 -7.79
CA GLU A 6 -15.10 -15.68 -7.01
C GLU A 6 -14.25 -14.84 -7.97
N ILE A 7 -14.14 -13.54 -7.68
CA ILE A 7 -13.31 -12.61 -8.43
C ILE A 7 -12.31 -12.04 -7.44
N SER A 8 -11.06 -12.44 -7.58
CA SER A 8 -9.95 -11.91 -6.82
C SER A 8 -8.68 -12.02 -7.64
N GLY A 9 -7.70 -11.20 -7.30
CA GLY A 9 -6.40 -11.26 -7.93
C GLY A 9 -5.52 -10.08 -7.55
N ASP A 10 -4.27 -10.19 -7.97
CA ASP A 10 -3.24 -9.20 -7.72
C ASP A 10 -2.88 -8.46 -9.01
N ILE A 11 -2.67 -7.16 -8.88
CA ILE A 11 -2.16 -6.29 -9.94
C ILE A 11 -0.78 -5.83 -9.50
N ASN A 12 0.24 -6.14 -10.30
CA ASN A 12 1.62 -5.75 -10.06
C ASN A 12 2.04 -4.66 -11.04
N PHE A 13 2.67 -3.60 -10.54
CA PHE A 13 3.15 -2.49 -11.35
C PHE A 13 4.29 -1.75 -10.66
N GLU A 14 5.05 -1.00 -11.43
CA GLU A 14 6.04 -0.04 -10.95
C GLU A 14 5.34 1.25 -10.47
N VAL A 15 5.75 1.78 -9.32
CA VAL A 15 5.05 2.91 -8.70
C VAL A 15 5.37 4.19 -9.45
N ASP A 16 4.35 4.76 -10.08
CA ASP A 16 4.38 6.13 -10.60
C ASP A 16 3.67 7.10 -9.62
N PRO A 17 4.04 8.39 -9.63
CA PRO A 17 3.43 9.37 -8.74
C PRO A 17 1.91 9.54 -8.90
N CYS A 18 1.38 9.27 -10.09
CA CYS A 18 0.04 9.69 -10.50
C CYS A 18 -0.99 8.57 -10.33
N MET A 19 -0.70 7.33 -10.71
CA MET A 19 -1.70 6.26 -10.59
C MET A 19 -1.80 5.69 -9.18
N ILE A 20 -0.72 5.75 -8.40
CA ILE A 20 -0.70 5.12 -7.07
C ILE A 20 -1.74 5.71 -6.11
N GLY A 21 -2.07 6.99 -6.25
CA GLY A 21 -3.06 7.66 -5.41
C GLY A 21 -4.46 7.06 -5.52
N TYR A 22 -4.86 6.54 -6.69
CA TYR A 22 -6.15 5.85 -6.85
C TYR A 22 -6.22 4.55 -6.02
N TRP A 23 -5.12 3.81 -5.98
CA TRP A 23 -5.03 2.57 -5.18
C TRP A 23 -4.98 2.86 -3.69
N ILE A 24 -4.22 3.86 -3.26
CA ILE A 24 -4.15 4.31 -1.86
C ILE A 24 -5.52 4.81 -1.40
N LYS A 25 -6.21 5.62 -2.22
CA LYS A 25 -7.59 6.06 -1.98
C LYS A 25 -8.53 4.88 -1.79
N GLY A 26 -8.50 3.92 -2.73
CA GLY A 26 -9.30 2.70 -2.67
C GLY A 26 -9.06 1.89 -1.39
N PHE A 27 -7.82 1.82 -0.91
CA PHE A 27 -7.48 1.12 0.34
C PHE A 27 -7.91 1.88 1.60
N CYS A 28 -7.70 3.20 1.62
CA CYS A 28 -7.92 4.03 2.80
C CYS A 28 -9.39 4.38 3.03
N ASN A 29 -10.28 4.26 2.03
CA ASN A 29 -11.68 4.67 2.14
C ASN A 29 -11.85 6.14 2.54
N VAL A 30 -11.01 7.02 1.97
CA VAL A 30 -11.11 8.46 2.18
C VAL A 30 -11.03 9.16 0.85
N THR A 31 -11.80 10.23 0.67
CA THR A 31 -11.47 11.24 -0.33
C THR A 31 -10.17 11.90 0.11
N SER A 32 -9.19 12.06 -0.79
CA SER A 32 -7.94 12.74 -0.43
C SER A 32 -8.26 14.07 0.26
N TYR A 33 -7.78 14.27 1.49
CA TYR A 33 -7.83 15.60 2.09
C TYR A 33 -6.78 16.43 1.37
N GLU A 34 -7.20 17.42 0.58
CA GLU A 34 -6.30 18.43 0.04
C GLU A 34 -5.81 19.29 1.22
N ALA A 35 -4.56 19.10 1.63
CA ALA A 35 -3.88 20.16 2.37
C ALA A 35 -3.51 21.24 1.34
N THR A 36 -4.44 22.17 1.09
CA THR A 36 -4.25 23.33 0.21
C THR A 36 -3.28 24.34 0.83
N THR A 37 -2.07 23.91 1.20
CA THR A 37 -0.96 24.84 1.34
C THR A 37 -0.41 25.05 -0.07
N VAL A 38 -1.04 25.97 -0.80
CA VAL A 38 -0.52 26.48 -2.08
C VAL A 38 0.76 27.27 -1.77
N THR A 39 1.85 26.56 -1.56
CA THR A 39 3.19 27.08 -1.78
C THR A 39 3.69 26.45 -3.06
N SER A 40 3.15 26.95 -4.19
CA SER A 40 3.67 26.74 -5.55
C SER A 40 3.26 25.42 -6.23
N TYR A 41 2.32 25.50 -7.20
CA TYR A 41 2.09 24.57 -8.33
C TYR A 41 1.80 23.06 -8.09
N TYR A 42 1.70 22.56 -6.86
CA TYR A 42 1.56 21.13 -6.56
C TYR A 42 0.39 20.83 -5.63
N TYR A 43 -0.24 19.66 -5.79
CA TYR A 43 -1.29 19.14 -4.92
C TYR A 43 -0.70 18.14 -3.93
N THR A 44 -1.06 18.26 -2.66
CA THR A 44 -0.68 17.30 -1.62
C THR A 44 -1.93 16.63 -1.07
N HIS A 45 -1.94 15.30 -1.11
CA HIS A 45 -3.03 14.45 -0.67
C HIS A 45 -2.60 13.66 0.54
N GLU A 46 -3.37 13.76 1.60
CA GLU A 46 -3.16 12.97 2.81
C GLU A 46 -4.21 11.86 2.89
N PHE A 47 -3.74 10.63 3.08
CA PHE A 47 -4.56 9.43 3.19
C PHE A 47 -4.36 8.80 4.56
N MET A 48 -5.44 8.82 5.35
CA MET A 48 -5.54 8.06 6.58
C MET A 48 -6.62 6.99 6.40
N PRO A 49 -6.35 5.72 6.72
CA PRO A 49 -7.37 4.69 6.83
C PRO A 49 -8.63 5.13 7.59
N ALA A 50 -9.77 5.19 6.90
CA ALA A 50 -11.05 5.45 7.54
C ALA A 50 -11.38 4.34 8.55
N GLN A 51 -12.01 4.76 9.65
CA GLN A 51 -12.43 3.89 10.74
C GLN A 51 -13.84 3.29 10.52
N THR A 52 -14.55 3.78 9.51
CA THR A 52 -15.88 3.30 9.12
C THR A 52 -15.83 2.63 7.76
N ASP A 53 -16.76 1.71 7.54
CA ASP A 53 -17.01 1.14 6.23
C ASP A 53 -17.55 2.22 5.27
N PHE A 54 -17.36 2.01 3.97
CA PHE A 54 -17.85 2.92 2.92
C PHE A 54 -19.37 2.96 2.91
N ASP A 55 -20.00 1.77 2.92
CA ASP A 55 -21.44 1.60 3.09
C ASP A 55 -21.78 0.20 3.67
N ALA A 56 -23.07 -0.16 3.66
CA ALA A 56 -23.53 -1.44 4.20
C ALA A 56 -23.18 -2.67 3.34
N MET A 57 -22.76 -2.47 2.09
CA MET A 57 -22.44 -3.52 1.12
C MET A 57 -20.93 -3.63 0.89
N SER A 58 -20.18 -2.55 1.06
CA SER A 58 -18.75 -2.47 0.82
C SER A 58 -18.00 -1.77 1.95
N ALA A 59 -16.94 -2.40 2.42
CA ALA A 59 -16.07 -1.85 3.46
C ALA A 59 -15.19 -0.69 2.97
N VAL A 60 -14.90 -0.64 1.67
CA VAL A 60 -14.07 0.40 1.02
C VAL A 60 -14.71 0.81 -0.31
N PRO A 61 -14.32 1.95 -0.93
CA PRO A 61 -14.95 2.42 -2.15
C PRO A 61 -14.75 1.41 -3.29
N PRO A 62 -15.84 0.92 -3.91
CA PRO A 62 -15.73 0.03 -5.05
C PRO A 62 -15.24 0.76 -6.30
N MET A 63 -14.45 0.08 -7.13
CA MET A 63 -13.99 0.55 -8.43
C MET A 63 -14.24 -0.50 -9.51
N THR A 64 -14.25 -0.08 -10.78
CA THR A 64 -14.27 -1.01 -11.91
C THR A 64 -12.87 -1.11 -12.48
N ILE A 65 -12.37 -2.33 -12.64
CA ILE A 65 -11.05 -2.61 -13.20
C ILE A 65 -11.28 -3.20 -14.59
N GLU A 66 -10.71 -2.57 -15.60
CA GLU A 66 -10.74 -3.05 -16.98
C GLU A 66 -9.37 -3.59 -17.38
N ALA A 67 -9.35 -4.82 -17.89
CA ALA A 67 -8.14 -5.45 -18.40
C ALA A 67 -8.32 -5.87 -19.86
N TYR A 68 -7.57 -5.25 -20.76
CA TYR A 68 -7.51 -5.66 -22.16
C TYR A 68 -6.29 -6.56 -22.39
N ARG A 69 -6.54 -7.83 -22.75
CA ARG A 69 -5.50 -8.88 -22.93
C ARG A 69 -5.23 -9.20 -24.41
N ASP A 70 -5.48 -8.23 -25.28
CA ASP A 70 -5.40 -8.37 -26.74
C ASP A 70 -6.22 -9.50 -27.35
N ALA A 71 -7.36 -9.82 -26.72
CA ALA A 71 -8.27 -10.90 -27.11
C ALA A 71 -9.61 -10.38 -27.66
N GLY A 72 -9.60 -9.22 -28.32
CA GLY A 72 -10.78 -8.59 -28.94
C GLY A 72 -11.67 -7.81 -27.97
N SER A 73 -12.04 -8.40 -26.83
CA SER A 73 -12.85 -7.75 -25.79
C SER A 73 -12.03 -7.48 -24.52
N ALA A 74 -12.38 -6.41 -23.81
CA ALA A 74 -11.85 -6.11 -22.49
C ALA A 74 -12.63 -6.86 -21.40
N PHE A 75 -11.91 -7.28 -20.38
CA PHE A 75 -12.44 -7.94 -19.20
C PHE A 75 -12.72 -6.85 -18.16
N GLN A 76 -14.00 -6.61 -17.85
CA GLN A 76 -14.40 -5.65 -16.83
C GLN A 76 -14.78 -6.38 -15.55
N TYR A 77 -14.09 -6.04 -14.46
CA TYR A 77 -14.36 -6.53 -13.12
C TYR A 77 -15.02 -5.40 -12.33
N HIS A 78 -16.27 -5.62 -11.93
CA HIS A 78 -17.10 -4.62 -11.27
C HIS A 78 -17.06 -4.77 -9.75
N SER A 79 -17.32 -3.65 -9.07
CA SER A 79 -17.37 -3.59 -7.62
C SER A 79 -16.10 -4.12 -6.94
N CYS A 80 -14.95 -3.88 -7.56
CA CYS A 80 -13.65 -4.27 -7.04
C CYS A 80 -13.29 -3.40 -5.84
N CYS A 81 -12.90 -4.02 -4.75
CA CYS A 81 -12.48 -3.37 -3.52
C CYS A 81 -11.03 -3.71 -3.24
N VAL A 82 -10.23 -2.70 -2.87
CA VAL A 82 -8.81 -2.87 -2.56
C VAL A 82 -8.66 -3.51 -1.18
N ASN A 83 -8.25 -4.77 -1.18
CA ASN A 83 -8.01 -5.53 0.05
C ASN A 83 -6.59 -5.33 0.56
N ALA A 84 -5.59 -5.41 -0.32
CA ALA A 84 -4.19 -5.35 0.05
C ALA A 84 -3.42 -4.36 -0.82
N LEU A 85 -2.44 -3.68 -0.21
CA LEU A 85 -1.42 -2.88 -0.89
C LEU A 85 -0.06 -3.30 -0.36
N SER A 86 0.87 -3.64 -1.23
CA SER A 86 2.27 -3.88 -0.87
C SER A 86 3.16 -2.90 -1.62
N PHE A 87 4.19 -2.39 -0.97
CA PHE A 87 5.22 -1.54 -1.56
C PHE A 87 6.58 -2.15 -1.29
N GLU A 88 7.36 -2.38 -2.34
CA GLU A 88 8.71 -2.96 -2.26
C GLU A 88 9.75 -1.90 -2.66
N PHE A 89 10.64 -1.61 -1.73
CA PHE A 89 11.80 -0.75 -1.89
C PHE A 89 13.03 -1.65 -1.86
N ALA A 90 13.73 -1.81 -2.97
CA ALA A 90 14.90 -2.68 -3.04
C ALA A 90 16.04 -1.99 -3.80
N HIS A 91 17.25 -2.08 -3.26
CA HIS A 91 18.43 -1.52 -3.89
C HIS A 91 18.63 -2.03 -5.33
N GLY A 92 18.84 -1.13 -6.28
CA GLY A 92 19.06 -1.46 -7.68
C GLY A 92 17.79 -1.70 -8.51
N ALA A 93 16.59 -1.47 -7.95
CA ALA A 93 15.31 -1.71 -8.62
C ALA A 93 14.41 -0.47 -8.67
N LEU A 94 13.40 -0.52 -9.54
CA LEU A 94 12.24 0.36 -9.45
C LEU A 94 11.41 -0.02 -8.22
N ILE A 95 10.71 0.97 -7.65
CA ILE A 95 9.75 0.69 -6.57
C ILE A 95 8.56 -0.03 -7.18
N LYS A 96 8.19 -1.16 -6.58
CA LYS A 96 7.08 -1.99 -7.06
C LYS A 96 5.93 -1.91 -6.07
N SER A 97 4.72 -2.01 -6.61
CA SER A 97 3.53 -2.22 -5.80
C SER A 97 2.72 -3.41 -6.29
N THR A 98 2.13 -4.10 -5.34
CA THR A 98 1.14 -5.15 -5.56
C THR A 98 -0.16 -4.72 -4.92
N VAL A 99 -1.24 -4.67 -5.70
CA VAL A 99 -2.58 -4.39 -5.22
C VAL A 99 -3.41 -5.66 -5.29
N GLY A 100 -3.87 -6.14 -4.13
CA GLY A 100 -4.81 -7.24 -4.03
C GLY A 100 -6.25 -6.72 -4.05
N VAL A 101 -7.06 -7.19 -5.00
CA VAL A 101 -8.45 -6.75 -5.18
C VAL A 101 -9.42 -7.92 -5.06
N ILE A 102 -10.63 -7.62 -4.55
CA ILE A 102 -11.76 -8.55 -4.51
C ILE A 102 -12.91 -7.90 -5.25
N GLY A 103 -13.50 -8.60 -6.23
CA GLY A 103 -14.59 -8.10 -7.07
C GLY A 103 -15.92 -8.81 -6.83
N ALA A 104 -17.00 -8.19 -7.32
CA ALA A 104 -18.37 -8.68 -7.16
C ALA A 104 -19.16 -8.78 -8.47
N GLY A 105 -18.50 -8.60 -9.62
CA GLY A 105 -19.13 -8.81 -10.92
C GLY A 105 -18.11 -8.87 -12.04
N PHE A 106 -18.48 -9.54 -13.13
CA PHE A 106 -17.66 -9.66 -14.33
C PHE A 106 -18.51 -9.47 -15.57
N ALA A 107 -17.99 -8.71 -16.53
CA ALA A 107 -18.55 -8.56 -17.86
C ALA A 107 -17.43 -8.44 -18.90
N MET A 108 -17.76 -8.77 -20.16
CA MET A 108 -16.92 -8.42 -21.29
C MET A 108 -17.44 -7.13 -21.92
N ALA A 109 -16.53 -6.22 -22.27
CA ALA A 109 -16.86 -4.95 -22.91
C ALA A 109 -15.99 -4.69 -24.14
N ALA A 110 -16.39 -3.69 -24.93
CA ALA A 110 -15.53 -3.17 -25.98
C ALA A 110 -14.30 -2.50 -25.35
N LYS A 111 -13.13 -2.68 -25.99
CA LYS A 111 -11.87 -2.05 -25.55
C LYS A 111 -12.01 -0.53 -25.49
N GLN A 112 -11.59 0.06 -24.38
CA GLN A 112 -11.39 1.51 -24.29
C GLN A 112 -9.95 1.90 -24.68
N THR A 113 -9.79 3.13 -25.18
CA THR A 113 -8.47 3.71 -25.45
C THR A 113 -7.89 4.25 -24.15
N ALA A 114 -6.79 3.67 -23.68
CA ALA A 114 -6.11 4.15 -22.48
C ALA A 114 -5.47 5.54 -22.72
N SER A 115 -5.50 6.37 -21.67
CA SER A 115 -4.69 7.59 -21.56
C SER A 115 -3.55 7.32 -20.59
N TYR A 116 -2.36 7.84 -20.90
CA TYR A 116 -1.17 7.67 -20.06
C TYR A 116 -0.68 9.04 -19.64
N GLU A 117 -0.47 9.20 -18.34
CA GLU A 117 0.15 10.41 -17.79
C GLU A 117 1.67 10.32 -17.94
N PRO A 118 2.36 11.43 -18.29
CA PRO A 118 3.78 11.40 -18.68
C PRO A 118 4.72 11.44 -17.47
N PHE A 119 4.49 10.61 -16.45
CA PHE A 119 5.35 10.53 -15.27
C PHE A 119 6.28 9.32 -15.35
N SER A 120 7.51 9.50 -14.86
CA SER A 120 8.45 8.40 -14.69
C SER A 120 8.23 7.72 -13.34
N GLU A 121 8.46 6.42 -13.31
CA GLU A 121 8.37 5.60 -12.12
C GLU A 121 9.43 6.00 -11.09
N PHE A 122 9.15 5.73 -9.83
CA PHE A 122 10.10 5.95 -8.75
C PHE A 122 11.19 4.88 -8.73
N THR A 123 12.41 5.32 -8.44
CA THR A 123 13.60 4.47 -8.34
C THR A 123 14.09 4.36 -6.89
N TRP A 124 14.83 3.29 -6.58
CA TRP A 124 15.36 3.04 -5.23
C TRP A 124 16.22 4.19 -4.67
N ASP A 125 16.98 4.89 -5.51
CA ASP A 125 17.89 5.98 -5.13
C ASP A 125 17.17 7.29 -4.78
N GLN A 126 15.87 7.35 -5.03
CA GLN A 126 14.98 8.45 -4.62
C GLN A 126 14.35 8.20 -3.25
N THR A 127 14.64 7.06 -2.61
CA THR A 127 14.04 6.65 -1.34
C THR A 127 14.96 6.92 -0.16
N SER A 128 14.36 7.42 0.92
CA SER A 128 15.00 7.63 2.22
C SER A 128 14.15 7.00 3.32
N ILE A 129 14.82 6.48 4.35
CA ILE A 129 14.19 5.80 5.47
C ILE A 129 14.65 6.45 6.77
N ASP A 130 13.71 6.78 7.63
CA ASP A 130 13.93 7.35 8.96
C ASP A 130 13.30 6.45 10.03
N ILE A 131 14.06 6.14 11.09
CA ILE A 131 13.56 5.37 12.24
C ILE A 131 13.79 6.16 13.53
N ALA A 132 12.68 6.57 14.15
CA ALA A 132 12.62 7.44 15.33
C ALA A 132 13.32 8.80 15.17
N GLY A 133 13.17 9.44 14.00
CA GLY A 133 13.67 10.78 13.72
C GLY A 133 15.15 10.83 13.34
N ALA A 134 15.75 9.67 13.00
CA ALA A 134 17.09 9.59 12.45
C ALA A 134 17.06 8.79 11.13
N ALA A 135 17.75 9.30 10.11
CA ALA A 135 17.96 8.62 8.85
C ALA A 135 18.75 7.30 9.05
N VAL A 136 18.37 6.27 8.29
CA VAL A 136 18.98 4.94 8.32
C VAL A 136 19.43 4.55 6.91
N ASP A 137 20.73 4.42 6.72
CA ASP A 137 21.34 4.11 5.41
C ASP A 137 21.63 2.60 5.25
N GLU A 138 21.42 1.81 6.31
CA GLU A 138 21.77 0.38 6.36
C GLU A 138 20.69 -0.56 5.80
N ILE A 139 19.51 -0.04 5.47
CA ILE A 139 18.42 -0.84 4.90
C ILE A 139 18.72 -1.16 3.44
N GLN A 140 18.75 -2.45 3.10
CA GLN A 140 19.02 -2.92 1.74
C GLN A 140 17.74 -3.11 0.94
N ASP A 141 16.71 -3.58 1.63
CA ASP A 141 15.37 -3.75 1.10
C ASP A 141 14.34 -3.56 2.23
N MET A 142 13.15 -3.10 1.87
CA MET A 142 12.01 -2.98 2.75
C MET A 142 10.74 -3.25 1.96
N THR A 143 9.80 -3.96 2.57
CA THR A 143 8.44 -4.14 2.08
C THR A 143 7.46 -3.65 3.13
N ILE A 144 6.51 -2.82 2.73
CA ILE A 144 5.38 -2.39 3.57
C ILE A 144 4.12 -2.99 2.97
N THR A 145 3.44 -3.85 3.72
CA THR A 145 2.20 -4.50 3.31
C THR A 145 1.05 -4.04 4.20
N LEU A 146 0.03 -3.46 3.59
CA LEU A 146 -1.20 -3.02 4.22
C LEU A 146 -2.34 -3.94 3.80
N THR A 147 -3.10 -4.46 4.76
CA THR A 147 -4.20 -5.40 4.50
C THR A 147 -5.46 -4.98 5.24
N ASN A 148 -6.56 -4.77 4.51
CA ASN A 148 -7.90 -4.44 5.03
C ASN A 148 -8.63 -5.66 5.61
N ASN A 149 -8.18 -6.88 5.29
CA ASN A 149 -8.83 -8.14 5.65
C ASN A 149 -10.29 -8.17 5.19
N LEU A 150 -10.49 -7.94 3.89
CA LEU A 150 -11.78 -8.00 3.22
C LEU A 150 -12.11 -9.43 2.80
N GLU A 151 -13.40 -9.74 2.81
CA GLU A 151 -13.95 -11.02 2.37
C GLU A 151 -15.19 -10.79 1.51
N ALA A 152 -15.30 -11.56 0.43
CA ALA A 152 -16.49 -11.59 -0.42
C ALA A 152 -17.58 -12.44 0.25
N VAL A 153 -18.71 -11.82 0.58
CA VAL A 153 -19.84 -12.50 1.21
C VAL A 153 -20.94 -12.69 0.18
N SER A 154 -21.32 -13.96 -0.03
CA SER A 154 -22.45 -14.36 -0.86
C SER A 154 -23.68 -14.65 0.00
N THR A 155 -24.86 -14.35 -0.52
CA THR A 155 -26.15 -14.60 0.16
C THR A 155 -27.12 -15.28 -0.79
N ILE A 156 -28.22 -15.84 -0.26
CA ILE A 156 -29.27 -16.48 -1.09
C ILE A 156 -30.10 -15.38 -1.76
N ASN A 157 -29.54 -14.76 -2.81
CA ASN A 157 -30.13 -13.61 -3.51
C ASN A 157 -30.37 -13.87 -5.02
N GLY A 158 -30.23 -15.12 -5.47
CA GLY A 158 -30.40 -15.50 -6.88
C GLY A 158 -29.23 -15.10 -7.79
N SER A 159 -28.12 -14.58 -7.25
CA SER A 159 -26.87 -14.34 -7.96
C SER A 159 -25.82 -15.40 -7.61
N LYS A 160 -24.88 -15.62 -8.53
CA LYS A 160 -23.67 -16.42 -8.27
C LYS A 160 -22.48 -15.57 -7.83
N TYR A 161 -22.56 -14.26 -8.03
CA TYR A 161 -21.55 -13.32 -7.58
C TYR A 161 -21.80 -12.91 -6.12
N PRO A 162 -20.74 -12.60 -5.36
CA PRO A 162 -20.88 -12.06 -4.02
C PRO A 162 -21.62 -10.73 -4.09
N ASN A 163 -22.44 -10.46 -3.07
CA ASN A 163 -23.23 -9.24 -3.01
C ASN A 163 -22.69 -8.22 -2.01
N ARG A 164 -21.70 -8.61 -1.21
CA ARG A 164 -21.05 -7.76 -0.22
C ARG A 164 -19.56 -8.05 -0.18
N ILE A 165 -18.76 -7.02 0.11
CA ILE A 165 -17.34 -7.15 0.40
C ILE A 165 -17.09 -6.42 1.72
N GLN A 166 -16.91 -7.18 2.79
CA GLN A 166 -16.86 -6.65 4.15
C GLN A 166 -15.56 -7.06 4.86
N ARG A 167 -15.22 -6.36 5.95
CA ARG A 167 -14.06 -6.72 6.77
C ARG A 167 -14.35 -7.99 7.57
N SER A 168 -13.51 -9.01 7.43
CA SER A 168 -13.55 -10.22 8.25
C SER A 168 -12.65 -10.12 9.49
N ALA A 169 -11.64 -9.24 9.47
CA ALA A 169 -10.76 -8.98 10.58
C ALA A 169 -10.30 -7.51 10.64
N LYS A 170 -9.54 -7.18 11.69
CA LYS A 170 -8.91 -5.85 11.82
C LYS A 170 -7.87 -5.64 10.74
N ARG A 171 -7.73 -4.42 10.24
CA ARG A 171 -6.67 -4.03 9.31
C ARG A 171 -5.29 -4.30 9.93
N THR A 172 -4.36 -4.81 9.13
CA THR A 172 -2.96 -5.04 9.54
C THR A 172 -2.02 -4.27 8.64
N ILE A 173 -0.88 -3.87 9.20
CA ILE A 173 0.22 -3.24 8.48
C ILE A 173 1.49 -3.92 8.95
N GLU A 174 2.12 -4.61 8.01
CA GLU A 174 3.31 -5.42 8.23
C GLU A 174 4.47 -4.80 7.47
N ILE A 175 5.63 -4.84 8.10
CA ILE A 175 6.87 -4.29 7.55
C ILE A 175 7.89 -5.41 7.62
N SER A 176 8.58 -5.67 6.52
CA SER A 176 9.70 -6.60 6.47
C SER A 176 10.85 -5.98 5.71
N GLY A 177 12.06 -6.45 5.92
CA GLY A 177 13.19 -6.00 5.14
C GLY A 177 14.50 -6.58 5.63
N THR A 178 15.59 -6.17 4.98
CA THR A 178 16.95 -6.54 5.36
C THR A 178 17.75 -5.31 5.75
N ILE A 179 18.40 -5.38 6.92
CA ILE A 179 19.30 -4.33 7.42
C ILE A 179 20.73 -4.87 7.55
N LEU A 180 21.72 -4.04 7.21
CA LEU A 180 23.11 -4.31 7.52
C LEU A 180 23.35 -4.18 9.04
N PHE A 181 23.81 -5.25 9.66
CA PHE A 181 24.07 -5.29 11.09
C PHE A 181 25.41 -4.63 11.43
N ILE A 182 25.37 -3.31 11.62
CA ILE A 182 26.54 -2.51 12.02
C ILE A 182 26.68 -2.36 13.54
N SER A 183 25.57 -2.48 14.28
CA SER A 183 25.54 -2.33 15.73
C SER A 183 24.40 -3.13 16.35
N ALA A 184 24.51 -3.41 17.65
CA ALA A 184 23.47 -4.10 18.40
C ALA A 184 22.28 -3.18 18.80
N ALA A 185 22.24 -1.92 18.33
CA ALA A 185 21.22 -0.95 18.72
C ALA A 185 19.80 -1.45 18.39
N GLU A 186 19.54 -1.84 17.13
CA GLU A 186 18.22 -2.32 16.71
C GLU A 186 17.84 -3.66 17.37
N ALA A 187 18.82 -4.54 17.60
CA ALA A 187 18.59 -5.78 18.34
C ALA A 187 18.17 -5.52 19.80
N ASN A 188 18.73 -4.48 20.44
CA ASN A 188 18.33 -4.07 21.78
C ASN A 188 16.94 -3.44 21.81
N ILE A 189 16.58 -2.64 20.78
CA ILE A 189 15.23 -2.10 20.61
C ILE A 189 14.20 -3.23 20.45
N PHE A 190 14.52 -4.25 19.64
CA PHE A 190 13.68 -5.45 19.53
C PHE A 190 13.51 -6.17 20.88
N ARG A 191 14.59 -6.39 21.64
CA ARG A 191 14.51 -7.02 22.97
C ARG A 191 13.70 -6.20 23.97
N ALA A 192 13.83 -4.89 23.93
CA ALA A 192 13.08 -3.97 24.77
C ALA A 192 11.61 -3.82 24.34
N GLN A 193 11.24 -4.31 23.15
CA GLN A 193 9.91 -4.17 22.55
C GLN A 193 9.46 -2.71 22.43
N THR A 194 10.41 -1.80 22.23
CA THR A 194 10.17 -0.36 22.13
C THR A 194 9.50 -0.01 20.81
N GLU A 195 8.45 0.79 20.87
CA GLU A 195 7.75 1.32 19.70
C GLU A 195 8.47 2.56 19.17
N ARG A 196 8.63 2.66 17.84
CA ARG A 196 9.35 3.74 17.17
C ARG A 196 8.58 4.21 15.94
N ARG A 197 8.72 5.48 15.57
CA ARG A 197 8.19 5.98 14.30
C ARG A 197 9.04 5.47 13.14
N LEU A 198 8.42 5.05 12.04
CA LEU A 198 9.07 4.76 10.77
C LEU A 198 8.52 5.74 9.74
N VAL A 199 9.41 6.42 9.02
CA VAL A 199 9.04 7.24 7.86
C VAL A 199 9.81 6.74 6.66
N VAL A 200 9.11 6.42 5.57
CA VAL A 200 9.71 6.08 4.29
C VAL A 200 9.24 7.13 3.29
N THR A 201 10.20 7.84 2.70
CA THR A 201 9.92 8.91 1.74
C THR A 201 10.63 8.60 0.44
N THR A 202 9.87 8.55 -0.65
CA THR A 202 10.38 8.52 -2.01
C THR A 202 10.03 9.83 -2.70
N GLN A 203 11.02 10.50 -3.27
CA GLN A 203 10.81 11.80 -3.90
C GLN A 203 11.56 11.93 -5.24
N GLN A 204 10.84 12.35 -6.27
CA GLN A 204 11.35 12.68 -7.59
C GLN A 204 10.94 14.12 -7.93
N ASN A 205 11.90 15.05 -7.85
CA ASN A 205 11.63 16.48 -7.99
C ASN A 205 10.58 16.96 -6.98
N CYS A 206 9.37 17.30 -7.45
CA CYS A 206 8.25 17.76 -6.63
C CYS A 206 7.19 16.67 -6.41
N ASN A 207 7.33 15.53 -7.09
CA ASN A 207 6.48 14.38 -6.87
C ASN A 207 7.04 13.57 -5.70
N ALA A 208 6.19 13.18 -4.75
CA ALA A 208 6.63 12.41 -3.59
C ALA A 208 5.56 11.45 -3.11
N ILE A 209 5.99 10.35 -2.50
CA ILE A 209 5.16 9.48 -1.67
C ILE A 209 5.86 9.30 -0.33
N MET A 210 5.13 9.49 0.75
CA MET A 210 5.61 9.33 2.12
C MET A 210 4.70 8.38 2.88
N PHE A 211 5.28 7.35 3.47
CA PHE A 211 4.64 6.47 4.44
C PHE A 211 5.10 6.88 5.83
N ASP A 212 4.18 7.37 6.65
CA ASP A 212 4.43 7.69 8.05
C ASP A 212 3.70 6.69 8.94
N ILE A 213 4.49 5.88 9.65
CA ILE A 213 4.02 4.87 10.60
C ILE A 213 4.42 5.34 12.00
N PRO A 214 3.49 5.95 12.77
CA PRO A 214 3.84 6.62 14.03
C PRO A 214 4.32 5.66 15.13
N SER A 215 3.92 4.39 15.08
CA SER A 215 4.31 3.38 16.06
C SER A 215 4.50 2.03 15.40
N MET A 216 5.74 1.73 15.01
CA MET A 216 6.22 0.44 14.56
C MET A 216 6.86 -0.31 15.72
N ARG A 217 6.66 -1.63 15.77
CA ARG A 217 7.38 -2.53 16.68
C ARG A 217 7.92 -3.74 15.93
N TYR A 218 9.18 -4.10 16.18
CA TYR A 218 9.78 -5.32 15.67
C TYR A 218 9.12 -6.57 16.24
N ASN A 219 8.81 -7.52 15.36
CA ASN A 219 8.29 -8.85 15.67
C ASN A 219 9.41 -9.90 15.65
N ALA A 220 10.38 -9.74 14.76
CA ALA A 220 11.58 -10.59 14.72
C ALA A 220 12.81 -9.79 14.26
N PHE A 221 13.95 -10.07 14.90
CA PHE A 221 15.26 -9.54 14.54
C PHE A 221 16.36 -10.60 14.80
N PRO A 222 16.39 -11.70 14.03
CA PRO A 222 17.36 -12.78 14.21
C PRO A 222 18.77 -12.34 13.80
N VAL A 223 19.61 -12.01 14.78
CA VAL A 223 21.03 -11.77 14.55
C VAL A 223 21.74 -13.11 14.35
N ASN A 224 22.03 -13.45 13.10
CA ASN A 224 22.73 -14.69 12.75
C ASN A 224 24.24 -14.55 13.00
N ALA A 225 24.87 -15.62 13.50
CA ALA A 225 26.33 -15.70 13.59
C ALA A 225 26.92 -15.92 12.20
N GLY A 226 27.34 -14.83 11.54
CA GLY A 226 28.03 -14.89 10.25
C GLY A 226 29.51 -15.24 10.39
N GLY A 227 30.09 -15.85 9.35
CA GLY A 227 31.54 -15.93 9.19
C GLY A 227 32.18 -14.56 8.97
N PRO A 228 33.50 -14.47 8.69
CA PRO A 228 34.17 -13.19 8.45
C PRO A 228 33.57 -12.52 7.19
N GLY A 229 32.76 -11.48 7.40
CA GLY A 229 32.04 -10.77 6.35
C GLY A 229 30.98 -9.80 6.89
N LYS A 230 30.30 -9.10 5.97
CA LYS A 230 29.13 -8.27 6.30
C LYS A 230 28.00 -9.17 6.80
N ILE A 231 27.36 -8.80 7.90
CA ILE A 231 26.19 -9.51 8.45
C ILE A 231 24.94 -8.72 8.06
N ALA A 232 24.06 -9.34 7.29
CA ALA A 232 22.74 -8.81 6.98
C ALA A 232 21.69 -9.53 7.83
N VAL A 233 20.73 -8.78 8.37
CA VAL A 233 19.67 -9.30 9.23
C VAL A 233 18.32 -9.00 8.61
N GLY A 234 17.56 -10.05 8.30
CA GLY A 234 16.16 -9.93 7.90
C GLY A 234 15.30 -9.64 9.14
N PHE A 235 14.54 -8.56 9.14
CA PHE A 235 13.64 -8.18 10.22
C PHE A 235 12.18 -8.23 9.78
N THR A 236 11.30 -8.40 10.76
CA THR A 236 9.86 -8.17 10.58
C THR A 236 9.37 -7.25 11.68
N ALA A 237 8.38 -6.44 11.37
CA ALA A 237 7.74 -5.49 12.26
C ALA A 237 6.27 -5.32 11.89
N SER A 238 5.50 -4.76 12.82
CA SER A 238 4.09 -4.42 12.61
C SER A 238 3.84 -2.99 13.07
N ALA A 239 3.01 -2.26 12.34
CA ALA A 239 2.48 -0.99 12.81
C ALA A 239 1.41 -1.24 13.88
N LYS A 240 1.37 -0.35 14.85
CA LYS A 240 0.33 -0.27 15.87
C LYS A 240 -0.43 1.04 15.73
N TYR A 241 -1.69 1.00 16.15
CA TYR A 241 -2.47 2.20 16.28
C TYR A 241 -1.84 3.12 17.33
N ASN A 242 -1.45 4.33 16.91
CA ASN A 242 -0.94 5.34 17.81
C ASN A 242 -2.07 6.30 18.20
N THR A 243 -2.32 6.44 19.50
CA THR A 243 -3.40 7.29 20.01
C THR A 243 -3.12 8.78 19.87
N GLY A 244 -1.85 9.19 19.72
CA GLY A 244 -1.45 10.57 19.51
C GLY A 244 -1.73 11.05 18.07
N SER A 245 -1.42 10.23 17.07
CA SER A 245 -1.71 10.52 15.66
C SER A 245 -3.11 10.10 15.22
N GLY A 246 -3.80 9.24 15.98
CA GLY A 246 -5.13 8.74 15.63
C GLY A 246 -5.13 7.75 14.46
N THR A 247 -3.98 7.23 14.07
CA THR A 247 -3.84 6.27 12.97
C THR A 247 -2.66 5.32 13.18
N ALA A 248 -2.69 4.17 12.50
CA ALA A 248 -1.55 3.26 12.41
C ALA A 248 -0.59 3.64 11.25
N ILE A 249 -1.11 4.33 10.23
CA ILE A 249 -0.33 4.85 9.11
C ILE A 249 -1.01 6.08 8.50
N GLN A 250 -0.19 7.03 8.06
CA GLN A 250 -0.58 8.10 7.16
C GLN A 250 0.25 7.96 5.89
N ILE A 251 -0.40 8.05 4.74
CA ILE A 251 0.29 8.09 3.44
C ILE A 251 0.05 9.47 2.85
N THR A 252 1.12 10.15 2.47
CA THR A 252 1.05 11.45 1.80
C THR A 252 1.59 11.32 0.39
N THR A 253 0.85 11.78 -0.60
CA THR A 253 1.34 11.90 -1.98
C THR A 253 1.34 13.36 -2.40
N THR A 254 2.43 13.82 -2.99
CA THR A 254 2.51 15.15 -3.62
C THR A 254 2.67 14.97 -5.13
N VAL A 255 1.81 15.61 -5.91
CA VAL A 255 1.78 15.51 -7.37
C VAL A 255 1.42 16.84 -8.02
N ASN A 256 1.95 17.08 -9.22
CA ASN A 256 1.80 18.37 -9.88
C ASN A 256 0.50 18.51 -10.70
N SER A 257 -0.11 17.39 -11.11
CA SER A 257 -1.15 17.38 -12.15
C SER A 257 -2.56 17.01 -11.67
N LEU A 258 -2.69 16.29 -10.55
CA LEU A 258 -3.99 15.78 -10.09
C LEU A 258 -4.47 16.56 -8.87
N ALA A 259 -5.58 17.29 -9.03
CA ALA A 259 -6.26 17.96 -7.93
C ALA A 259 -6.98 16.96 -6.99
N SER A 260 -7.38 15.80 -7.51
CA SER A 260 -8.04 14.78 -6.72
C SER A 260 -7.92 13.41 -7.38
N TYR A 261 -7.81 12.37 -6.55
CA TYR A 261 -7.98 10.97 -6.94
C TYR A 261 -9.43 10.53 -6.73
#